data_AF-A0A369H7P2-F1
#
_entry.id   AF-A0A369H7P2-F1
#
_cell.length_a   1.000
_cell.length_b   1.000
_cell.length_c   1.000
_cell.angle_alpha   90.00
_cell.angle_beta   90.00
_cell.angle_gamma   90.00
#
_symmetry.space_group_name_H-M   'P 1'
#
loop_
_entity.id
_entity.type
_entity.pdbx_description
1 polymer ?
#
loop_
_entity_poly.entity_id
_entity_poly.type
_entity_poly.pdbx_seq_one_letter_code
_entity_poly.pdbx_strand_id
1 'polypeptide(L)'
;MNRPRNRQGRSGGRPAQQTSSSVPTKEQVVPGANVFIVLKQDQATGRETAGTVQEILTRGDHPRGIKVRLRDGRVGRVRRMGSAAAGSRTGTPREAGGSHTWTPREAADAEERAMPRDRTLADFLPASPSVTSSSSSVSHGAVVACPVCDTFRGDEAAVTHHVERDHFS
;
A
#
# COMPACT_ATOMS: atom_id res chain seq x y z
N MET A 1 8.16 -48.55 -6.74
CA MET A 1 6.83 -47.97 -7.03
C MET A 1 6.87 -46.48 -6.72
N ASN A 2 6.65 -45.65 -7.75
CA ASN A 2 6.89 -44.21 -7.76
C ASN A 2 5.79 -43.42 -7.01
N ARG A 3 6.18 -42.50 -6.12
CA ARG A 3 5.32 -41.41 -5.62
C ARG A 3 5.48 -40.19 -6.53
N PRO A 4 4.42 -39.64 -7.15
CA PRO A 4 4.54 -38.43 -7.93
C PRO A 4 4.71 -37.20 -7.03
N ARG A 5 5.70 -36.36 -7.35
CA ARG A 5 5.86 -35.01 -6.80
C ARG A 5 4.97 -34.06 -7.60
N ASN A 6 3.79 -33.70 -7.07
CA ASN A 6 2.98 -32.64 -7.66
C ASN A 6 3.50 -31.28 -7.21
N ARG A 7 4.37 -30.71 -8.04
CA ARG A 7 4.96 -29.39 -7.93
C ARG A 7 4.04 -28.42 -8.67
N GLN A 8 3.07 -27.83 -7.99
CA GLN A 8 2.30 -26.72 -8.57
C GLN A 8 2.81 -25.39 -8.01
N GLY A 9 3.51 -24.70 -8.88
CA GLY A 9 4.06 -23.38 -8.68
C GLY A 9 2.96 -22.34 -8.49
N ARG A 10 3.24 -21.49 -7.52
CA ARG A 10 2.64 -20.20 -7.23
C ARG A 10 3.07 -19.19 -8.29
N SER A 11 2.14 -18.55 -9.00
CA SER A 11 2.30 -17.15 -9.48
C SER A 11 1.04 -16.65 -10.23
N GLY A 12 -0.06 -16.44 -9.50
CA GLY A 12 -1.19 -15.63 -9.96
C GLY A 12 -1.13 -14.25 -9.30
N GLY A 13 -0.14 -13.42 -9.67
CA GLY A 13 -0.03 -12.06 -9.19
C GLY A 13 -1.07 -11.18 -9.88
N ARG A 14 -2.12 -10.78 -9.17
CA ARG A 14 -3.00 -9.68 -9.61
C ARG A 14 -2.14 -8.40 -9.61
N PRO A 15 -1.96 -7.69 -10.74
CA PRO A 15 -1.33 -6.38 -10.69
C PRO A 15 -2.24 -5.46 -9.87
N ALA A 16 -1.71 -4.97 -8.75
CA ALA A 16 -2.41 -4.05 -7.87
C ALA A 16 -2.72 -2.77 -8.66
N GLN A 17 -4.00 -2.49 -8.79
CA GLN A 17 -4.55 -1.31 -9.44
C GLN A 17 -4.09 -0.07 -8.67
N GLN A 18 -3.26 0.74 -9.32
CA GLN A 18 -2.62 1.92 -8.75
C GLN A 18 -3.67 3.02 -8.53
N THR A 19 -4.03 3.27 -7.28
CA THR A 19 -4.90 4.37 -6.88
C THR A 19 -4.07 5.66 -6.72
N SER A 20 -4.08 6.47 -7.78
CA SER A 20 -4.11 7.95 -7.78
C SER A 20 -3.60 8.70 -6.53
N SER A 21 -2.33 8.51 -6.17
CA SER A 21 -1.53 9.52 -5.48
C SER A 21 -0.11 9.41 -6.03
N SER A 22 0.19 10.26 -7.01
CA SER A 22 1.43 10.19 -7.80
C SER A 22 2.64 10.57 -6.94
N VAL A 23 3.07 9.63 -6.11
CA VAL A 23 4.34 9.67 -5.39
C VAL A 23 5.38 9.10 -6.34
N PRO A 24 6.47 9.83 -6.65
CA PRO A 24 7.46 9.35 -7.59
C PRO A 24 8.15 8.10 -7.05
N THR A 25 8.34 7.12 -7.94
CA THR A 25 9.04 5.86 -7.70
C THR A 25 10.55 6.10 -7.71
N LYS A 26 11.35 5.28 -7.01
CA LYS A 26 12.82 5.49 -6.91
C LYS A 26 13.50 5.59 -8.28
N GLU A 27 12.95 4.91 -9.27
CA GLU A 27 13.45 4.85 -10.65
C GLU A 27 13.29 6.18 -11.38
N GLN A 28 12.33 7.02 -10.95
CA GLN A 28 12.07 8.33 -11.56
C GLN A 28 12.99 9.42 -11.00
N VAL A 29 13.53 9.22 -9.79
CA VAL A 29 14.42 10.20 -9.15
C VAL A 29 15.86 9.83 -9.46
N VAL A 30 16.52 10.67 -10.25
CA VAL A 30 17.96 10.54 -10.55
C VAL A 30 18.79 11.58 -9.79
N PRO A 31 20.03 11.26 -9.39
CA PRO A 31 20.97 12.25 -8.87
C PRO A 31 21.16 13.36 -9.90
N GLY A 32 21.09 14.62 -9.48
CA GLY A 32 21.12 15.79 -10.36
C GLY A 32 19.76 16.28 -10.87
N ALA A 33 18.66 15.56 -10.60
CA ALA A 33 17.32 16.05 -10.91
C ALA A 33 16.90 17.19 -9.98
N ASN A 34 16.10 18.12 -10.50
CA ASN A 34 15.38 19.11 -9.70
C ASN A 34 14.15 18.46 -9.08
N VAL A 35 14.00 18.62 -7.76
CA VAL A 35 12.91 18.01 -6.99
C VAL A 35 12.38 19.01 -5.97
N PHE A 36 11.12 18.80 -5.58
CA PHE A 36 10.50 19.46 -4.45
C PHE A 36 10.46 18.50 -3.27
N ILE A 37 11.19 18.84 -2.21
CA ILE A 37 11.30 18.03 -1.00
C ILE A 37 10.62 18.70 0.19
N VAL A 38 10.12 17.88 1.11
CA VAL A 38 9.68 18.34 2.43
C VAL A 38 10.75 17.96 3.43
N LEU A 39 11.32 18.97 4.10
CA LEU A 39 12.30 18.79 5.17
C LEU A 39 11.61 18.27 6.43
N LYS A 40 12.38 17.65 7.34
CA LYS A 40 11.84 17.17 8.62
C LYS A 40 11.16 18.29 9.41
N GLN A 41 11.76 19.49 9.42
CA GLN A 41 11.23 20.68 10.10
C GLN A 41 9.90 21.15 9.49
N ASP A 42 9.74 20.99 8.18
CA ASP A 42 8.55 21.42 7.44
C ASP A 42 7.49 20.32 7.33
N GLN A 43 7.62 19.17 8.01
CA GLN A 43 6.60 18.11 7.93
C GLN A 43 5.26 18.51 8.54
N ALA A 44 5.25 19.40 9.53
CA ALA A 44 4.02 19.91 10.13
C ALA A 44 3.34 20.98 9.25
N THR A 45 4.14 21.79 8.55
CA THR A 45 3.66 22.89 7.69
C THR A 45 3.43 22.48 6.24
N GLY A 46 4.03 21.37 5.81
CA GLY A 46 3.98 20.87 4.44
C GLY A 46 4.77 21.74 3.45
N ARG A 47 5.65 22.63 3.91
CA ARG A 47 6.43 23.50 3.01
C ARG A 47 7.37 22.68 2.15
N GLU A 48 7.29 22.91 0.85
CA GLU A 48 8.15 22.29 -0.15
C GLU A 48 9.35 23.20 -0.43
N THR A 49 10.54 22.60 -0.43
CA THR A 49 11.79 23.26 -0.78
C THR A 49 12.27 22.69 -2.11
N ALA A 50 12.48 23.55 -3.10
CA ALA A 50 13.11 23.19 -4.36
C ALA A 50 14.61 22.95 -4.15
N GLY A 51 15.15 21.93 -4.82
CA GLY A 51 16.59 21.70 -4.84
C GLY A 51 17.00 20.59 -5.78
N THR A 52 18.31 20.46 -5.96
CA THR A 52 18.91 19.43 -6.80
C THR A 52 19.35 18.24 -5.96
N VAL A 53 18.99 17.02 -6.37
CA VAL A 53 19.39 15.79 -5.68
C VAL A 53 20.91 15.60 -5.77
N GLN A 54 21.57 15.41 -4.63
CA GLN A 54 22.96 14.96 -4.55
C GLN A 54 23.04 13.45 -4.45
N GLU A 55 22.31 12.85 -3.50
CA GLU A 55 22.37 11.42 -3.21
C GLU A 55 20.98 10.89 -2.82
N ILE A 56 20.67 9.67 -3.28
CA ILE A 56 19.43 8.97 -2.95
C ILE A 56 19.72 8.03 -1.79
N LEU A 57 19.09 8.29 -0.63
CA LEU A 57 19.30 7.54 0.62
C LEU A 57 18.26 6.44 0.84
N THR A 58 17.42 6.21 -0.16
CA THR A 58 16.31 5.26 -0.10
C THR A 58 16.71 3.93 -0.73
N ARG A 59 16.48 2.82 -0.01
CA ARG A 59 16.76 1.45 -0.50
C ARG A 59 15.61 0.83 -1.31
N GLY A 60 14.41 1.42 -1.32
CA GLY A 60 13.23 0.88 -2.00
C GLY A 60 12.06 1.85 -2.04
N ASP A 61 10.96 1.49 -2.69
CA ASP A 61 9.82 2.40 -2.83
C ASP A 61 9.11 2.64 -1.49
N HIS A 62 8.72 3.89 -1.27
CA HIS A 62 8.14 4.32 -0.01
C HIS A 62 6.81 5.03 -0.26
N PRO A 63 5.76 4.71 0.52
CA PRO A 63 4.41 5.26 0.30
C PRO A 63 4.34 6.78 0.51
N ARG A 64 5.29 7.34 1.25
CA ARG A 64 5.40 8.79 1.53
C ARG A 64 6.49 9.49 0.72
N GLY A 65 7.09 8.80 -0.26
CA GLY A 65 8.15 9.33 -1.11
C GLY A 65 9.57 8.94 -0.68
N ILE A 66 10.51 9.25 -1.57
CA ILE A 66 11.91 8.84 -1.54
C ILE A 66 12.71 9.81 -0.66
N LYS A 67 13.57 9.27 0.20
CA LYS A 67 14.49 10.06 1.01
C LYS A 67 15.72 10.43 0.18
N VAL A 68 15.95 11.72 0.01
CA VAL A 68 17.08 12.25 -0.76
C VAL A 68 17.85 13.29 0.04
N ARG A 69 19.15 13.41 -0.26
CA ARG A 69 20.01 14.50 0.17
C ARG A 69 20.15 15.48 -1.00
N LEU A 70 19.88 16.76 -0.75
CA LEU A 70 20.12 17.82 -1.74
C LEU A 70 21.59 18.22 -1.79
N ARG A 71 22.01 18.91 -2.85
CA ARG A 71 23.34 19.53 -2.94
C ARG A 71 23.65 20.51 -1.81
N ASP A 72 22.63 21.12 -1.21
CA ASP A 72 22.77 21.99 -0.04
C ASP A 72 23.06 21.22 1.27
N GLY A 73 23.13 19.89 1.23
CA GLY A 73 23.31 19.03 2.41
C GLY A 73 22.05 18.75 3.22
N ARG A 74 20.91 19.37 2.85
CA ARG A 74 19.60 19.15 3.49
C ARG A 74 19.00 17.80 3.08
N VAL A 75 18.31 17.13 4.00
CA VAL A 75 17.69 15.81 3.79
C VAL A 75 16.17 15.90 3.94
N GLY A 76 15.42 15.35 2.99
CA GLY A 76 13.96 15.36 3.01
C GLY A 76 13.32 14.26 2.18
N ARG A 77 11.97 14.28 2.13
CA ARG A 77 11.17 13.36 1.31
C ARG A 77 10.74 14.06 0.02
N VAL A 78 10.94 13.42 -1.13
CA VAL A 78 10.46 13.94 -2.41
C VAL A 78 8.94 13.83 -2.47
N ARG A 79 8.26 14.96 -2.72
CA ARG A 79 6.82 15.01 -2.99
C ARG A 79 6.52 15.08 -4.48
N ARG A 80 7.28 15.89 -5.22
CA ARG A 80 7.13 16.07 -6.68
C ARG A 80 8.48 16.23 -7.36
N MET A 81 8.53 15.79 -8.62
CA MET A 81 9.62 16.09 -9.53
C MET A 81 9.50 17.55 -10.01
N GLY A 82 10.62 18.27 -10.06
CA GLY A 82 10.68 19.54 -10.75
C GLY A 82 10.68 19.28 -12.24
N SER A 83 9.66 19.78 -12.95
CA SER A 83 9.65 19.74 -14.40
C SER A 83 10.78 20.63 -14.91
N ALA A 84 11.84 20.01 -15.44
CA ALA A 84 12.88 20.73 -16.16
C ALA A 84 12.25 21.27 -17.45
N ALA A 85 11.86 22.55 -17.43
CA ALA A 85 11.47 23.35 -18.58
C ALA A 85 10.73 22.59 -19.70
N ALA A 86 9.48 22.18 -19.44
CA ALA A 86 8.51 22.11 -20.51
C ALA A 86 8.19 23.55 -20.93
N GLY A 87 8.88 24.03 -21.96
CA GLY A 87 8.47 25.22 -22.68
C GLY A 87 6.99 25.16 -23.02
N SER A 88 6.31 26.29 -22.79
CA SER A 88 5.08 26.74 -23.43
C SER A 88 4.31 25.70 -24.27
N ARG A 89 3.22 25.18 -23.71
CA ARG A 89 2.05 24.80 -24.51
C ARG A 89 0.93 25.77 -24.17
N THR A 90 1.07 27.00 -24.66
CA THR A 90 -0.08 27.86 -24.92
C THR A 90 -0.83 27.27 -26.11
N GLY A 91 -1.56 26.18 -25.88
CA GLY A 91 -2.58 25.67 -26.78
C GLY A 91 -3.91 26.15 -26.24
N THR A 92 -4.43 27.23 -26.80
CA THR A 92 -5.81 27.68 -26.61
C THR A 92 -6.77 26.51 -26.79
N PRO A 93 -7.74 26.29 -25.88
CA PRO A 93 -8.84 25.38 -26.19
C PRO A 93 -9.67 26.06 -27.28
N ARG A 94 -9.44 25.66 -28.52
CA ARG A 94 -10.32 26.03 -29.63
C ARG A 94 -11.59 25.22 -29.43
N GLU A 95 -12.64 25.94 -29.04
CA GLU A 95 -14.01 25.46 -29.02
C GLU A 95 -14.32 24.71 -30.32
N ALA A 96 -14.68 23.45 -30.17
CA ALA A 96 -15.43 22.70 -31.16
C ALA A 96 -16.51 21.95 -30.38
N GLY A 97 -17.71 22.52 -30.42
CA GLY A 97 -18.90 21.94 -29.84
C GLY A 97 -19.16 20.54 -30.39
N GLY A 98 -19.37 19.60 -29.47
CA GLY A 98 -19.94 18.29 -29.73
C GLY A 98 -21.00 18.04 -28.67
N SER A 99 -22.15 18.70 -28.82
CA SER A 99 -23.38 18.42 -28.07
C SER A 99 -23.77 16.97 -28.36
N HIS A 100 -23.38 16.04 -27.48
CA HIS A 100 -23.99 14.72 -27.46
C HIS A 100 -25.37 14.88 -26.83
N THR A 101 -26.32 15.37 -27.63
CA THR A 101 -27.72 15.35 -27.26
C THR A 101 -28.14 13.89 -27.23
N TRP A 102 -28.10 13.31 -26.05
CA TRP A 102 -28.68 12.00 -25.78
C TRP A 102 -30.20 12.13 -25.93
N THR A 103 -30.73 11.75 -27.08
CA THR A 103 -32.17 11.55 -27.25
C THR A 103 -32.52 10.17 -26.69
N PRO A 104 -33.38 10.05 -25.67
CA PRO A 104 -33.97 8.77 -25.33
C PRO A 104 -34.89 8.35 -26.48
N ARG A 105 -34.64 7.17 -27.02
CA ARG A 105 -35.47 6.56 -28.07
C ARG A 105 -36.64 5.88 -27.37
N GLU A 106 -37.75 6.59 -27.25
CA GLU A 106 -39.04 5.95 -26.95
C GLU A 106 -39.51 5.23 -28.22
N ALA A 107 -39.62 3.90 -28.15
CA ALA A 107 -40.76 3.17 -28.69
C ALA A 107 -40.60 1.66 -28.46
N ALA A 108 -41.74 1.08 -28.10
CA ALA A 108 -42.15 -0.31 -28.26
C ALA A 108 -41.85 -1.28 -27.11
N ASP A 109 -42.89 -1.42 -26.29
CA ASP A 109 -43.60 -2.69 -26.06
C ASP A 109 -42.89 -3.90 -25.43
N ALA A 110 -43.63 -4.51 -24.50
CA ALA A 110 -43.53 -5.87 -23.97
C ALA A 110 -42.60 -6.14 -22.76
N GLU A 111 -43.27 -6.24 -21.60
CA GLU A 111 -43.25 -7.40 -20.68
C GLU A 111 -41.98 -7.72 -19.84
N GLU A 112 -42.16 -7.57 -18.52
CA GLU A 112 -41.67 -8.48 -17.48
C GLU A 112 -40.15 -8.75 -17.37
N ARG A 113 -39.35 -7.74 -17.01
CA ARG A 113 -38.06 -8.00 -16.35
C ARG A 113 -38.21 -7.77 -14.85
N ALA A 114 -38.56 -8.85 -14.14
CA ALA A 114 -38.66 -8.92 -12.69
C ALA A 114 -37.56 -8.10 -11.99
N MET A 115 -37.99 -7.20 -11.10
CA MET A 115 -37.09 -6.45 -10.23
C MET A 115 -36.08 -7.41 -9.57
N PRO A 116 -34.77 -7.11 -9.62
CA PRO A 116 -33.83 -7.87 -8.82
C PRO A 116 -34.24 -7.69 -7.35
N ARG A 117 -34.65 -8.79 -6.71
CA ARG A 117 -35.03 -8.80 -5.30
C ARG A 117 -33.98 -8.03 -4.50
N ASP A 118 -34.42 -7.07 -3.69
CA ASP A 118 -33.55 -6.33 -2.78
C ASP A 118 -32.70 -7.32 -1.99
N ARG A 119 -31.38 -7.27 -2.20
CA ARG A 119 -30.44 -8.13 -1.52
C ARG A 119 -30.40 -7.71 -0.06
N THR A 120 -30.96 -8.55 0.82
CA THR A 120 -30.93 -8.29 2.26
C THR A 120 -29.58 -8.73 2.84
N LEU A 121 -29.17 -8.08 3.93
CA LEU A 121 -27.90 -8.33 4.63
C LEU A 121 -27.69 -9.83 5.00
N ALA A 122 -28.79 -10.59 5.11
CA ALA A 122 -28.79 -12.00 5.48
C ALA A 122 -28.10 -12.91 4.44
N ASP A 123 -28.05 -12.51 3.17
CA ASP A 123 -27.44 -13.32 2.09
C ASP A 123 -25.89 -13.36 2.18
N PHE A 124 -25.30 -12.42 2.94
CA PHE A 124 -23.86 -12.26 3.08
C PHE A 124 -23.32 -12.66 4.47
N LEU A 125 -24.18 -13.12 5.38
CA LEU A 125 -23.75 -13.63 6.69
C LEU A 125 -23.28 -15.09 6.53
N PRO A 126 -22.00 -15.42 6.80
CA PRO A 126 -21.55 -16.80 6.80
C PRO A 126 -22.31 -17.56 7.88
N ALA A 127 -22.83 -18.74 7.54
CA ALA A 127 -23.49 -19.61 8.50
C ALA A 127 -22.57 -19.81 9.71
N SER A 128 -23.03 -19.38 10.88
CA SER A 128 -22.31 -19.54 12.14
C SER A 128 -21.88 -21.00 12.27
N PRO A 129 -20.57 -21.32 12.33
CA PRO A 129 -20.20 -22.68 12.66
C PRO A 129 -20.73 -22.93 14.07
N SER A 130 -21.59 -23.93 14.22
CA SER A 130 -21.99 -24.47 15.51
C SER A 130 -20.72 -24.78 16.27
N VAL A 131 -20.31 -23.87 17.17
CA VAL A 131 -19.22 -24.11 18.09
C VAL A 131 -19.75 -25.13 19.08
N THR A 132 -19.37 -26.38 18.84
CA THR A 132 -19.27 -27.38 19.90
C THR A 132 -18.39 -26.79 20.98
N SER A 133 -19.02 -26.41 22.09
CA SER A 133 -18.34 -26.13 23.35
C SER A 133 -17.52 -27.35 23.72
N SER A 134 -16.23 -27.31 23.41
CA SER A 134 -15.24 -28.25 23.92
C SER A 134 -14.37 -27.48 24.88
N SER A 135 -14.86 -27.44 26.11
CA SER A 135 -14.15 -27.53 27.38
C SER A 135 -12.65 -27.22 27.34
N SER A 136 -12.34 -26.13 28.01
CA SER A 136 -11.07 -25.77 28.62
C SER A 136 -10.24 -27.00 29.01
N SER A 137 -9.21 -27.29 28.21
CA SER A 137 -8.09 -28.10 28.67
C SER A 137 -6.90 -27.15 28.79
N VAL A 138 -6.47 -26.96 30.03
CA VAL A 138 -5.26 -26.24 30.43
C VAL A 138 -4.05 -26.82 29.69
N SER A 139 -3.72 -26.24 28.53
CA SER A 139 -2.48 -26.52 27.82
C SER A 139 -1.34 -25.97 28.66
N HIS A 140 -0.74 -26.83 29.48
CA HIS A 140 0.56 -26.55 30.08
C HIS A 140 1.51 -26.17 28.94
N GLY A 141 2.06 -24.96 29.07
CA GLY A 141 2.61 -24.16 27.99
C GLY A 141 3.54 -24.93 27.07
N ALA A 142 3.36 -24.71 25.77
CA ALA A 142 4.38 -25.06 24.81
C ALA A 142 5.67 -24.34 25.23
N VAL A 143 6.70 -25.10 25.61
CA VAL A 143 8.00 -24.54 25.94
C VAL A 143 8.58 -23.96 24.65
N VAL A 144 8.63 -22.64 24.57
CA VAL A 144 9.19 -21.88 23.45
C VAL A 144 10.55 -21.31 23.84
N ALA A 145 11.41 -21.12 22.85
CA ALA A 145 12.73 -20.52 23.04
C ALA A 145 12.65 -19.00 22.86
N CYS A 146 13.50 -18.27 23.56
CA CYS A 146 13.67 -16.83 23.38
C CYS A 146 14.15 -16.54 21.95
N PRO A 147 13.42 -15.74 21.16
CA PRO A 147 13.76 -15.47 19.76
C PRO A 147 14.97 -14.56 19.58
N VAL A 148 15.54 -14.03 20.67
CA VAL A 148 16.67 -13.10 20.64
C VAL A 148 18.00 -13.82 20.90
N CYS A 149 18.02 -14.78 21.83
CA CYS A 149 19.25 -15.42 22.28
C CYS A 149 19.24 -16.96 22.19
N ASP A 150 18.09 -17.61 21.96
CA ASP A 150 17.92 -19.07 21.87
C ASP A 150 18.39 -19.90 23.09
N THR A 151 18.96 -19.26 24.12
CA THR A 151 19.49 -19.90 25.33
C THR A 151 18.43 -20.08 26.42
N PHE A 152 17.42 -19.21 26.45
CA PHE A 152 16.31 -19.28 27.40
C PHE A 152 15.12 -20.02 26.80
N ARG A 153 14.62 -21.07 27.47
CA ARG A 153 13.44 -21.85 27.08
C ARG A 153 12.45 -21.91 28.22
N GLY A 154 11.21 -21.51 27.96
CA GLY A 154 10.14 -21.45 28.96
C GLY A 154 8.77 -21.37 28.32
N ASP A 155 7.73 -21.26 29.13
CA ASP A 155 6.41 -20.88 28.67
C ASP A 155 6.41 -19.45 28.10
N GLU A 156 5.43 -19.13 27.26
CA GLU A 156 5.37 -17.86 26.53
C GLU A 156 5.44 -16.63 27.45
N ALA A 157 4.86 -16.72 28.64
CA ALA A 157 4.93 -15.65 29.65
C ALA A 157 6.35 -15.46 30.19
N ALA A 158 7.05 -16.55 30.51
CA ALA A 158 8.44 -16.49 30.97
C ALA A 158 9.38 -15.97 29.87
N VAL A 159 9.18 -16.38 28.61
CA VAL A 159 9.97 -15.90 27.48
C VAL A 159 9.75 -14.40 27.25
N THR A 160 8.51 -13.93 27.36
CA THR A 160 8.20 -12.49 27.24
C THR A 160 8.92 -11.68 28.31
N HIS A 161 8.86 -12.11 29.56
CA HIS A 161 9.50 -11.38 30.67
C HIS A 161 11.05 -11.41 30.59
N HIS A 162 11.65 -12.51 30.14
CA HIS A 162 13.10 -12.58 29.88
C HIS A 162 13.52 -11.59 28.79
N VAL A 163 12.76 -11.54 27.70
CA VAL A 163 13.01 -10.60 26.59
C VAL A 163 12.97 -9.14 27.09
N GLU A 164 11.96 -8.77 27.88
CA GLU A 164 11.81 -7.41 28.42
C GLU A 164 12.95 -7.01 29.38
N ARG A 165 13.46 -7.94 30.19
CA ARG A 165 14.50 -7.63 31.17
C ARG A 165 15.93 -7.70 30.65
N ASP A 166 16.24 -8.71 29.84
CA ASP A 166 17.62 -9.02 29.46
C ASP A 166 18.02 -8.46 28.07
N HIS A 167 17.04 -8.06 27.24
CA HIS A 167 17.29 -7.57 25.88
C HIS A 167 16.78 -6.16 25.59
N PHE A 168 15.81 -5.66 26.37
CA PHE A 168 15.23 -4.33 26.19
C PHE A 168 15.74 -3.27 27.18
N SER A 169 16.74 -3.62 28.02
CA SER A 169 17.45 -2.68 28.92
C SER A 169 18.82 -2.28 28.41
#